data_AF-A0A2E7MAB7-F1
#
_entry.id   AF-A0A2E7MAB7-F1
#
_cell.length_a   1.000
_cell.length_b   1.000
_cell.length_c   1.000
_cell.angle_alpha   90.00
_cell.angle_beta   90.00
_cell.angle_gamma   90.00
#
_symmetry.space_group_name_H-M   'P 1'
#
loop_
_entity.id
_entity.type
_entity.pdbx_description
1 polymer ?
#
loop_
_entity_poly.entity_id
_entity_poly.type
_entity_poly.pdbx_seq_one_letter_code
_entity_poly.pdbx_strand_id
1 'polypeptide(L)'
;KAVEGMMNHAGKEVQQQRVDHAIRILEGGYRHARWVFLLKGQLDGQVGAFHFMQKDFEAARPLLEAASGRHWVAKGMLASYWFRHHDSDKAFTVLDRAIASSKKEAMLYGLQAWMKVKLKDRDGARAVLTRGKKVLPDNNAITENLVRLQNGQDLKMMKFGEAWWQFHLEKPSQRSLMKLAAKSGLRPKGAKKSMYR
;
A
#
# COMPACT_ATOMS: atom_id res chain seq x y z
N LYS A 1 -18.97 -18.10 -2.05
CA LYS A 1 -18.55 -19.15 -1.10
C LYS A 1 -17.17 -19.76 -1.41
N ALA A 2 -16.96 -20.52 -2.50
CA ALA A 2 -15.65 -21.15 -2.76
C ALA A 2 -14.50 -20.15 -2.97
N VAL A 3 -14.73 -19.10 -3.77
CA VAL A 3 -13.75 -18.02 -4.01
C VAL A 3 -13.42 -17.25 -2.73
N GLU A 4 -14.43 -16.90 -1.93
CA GLU A 4 -14.23 -16.21 -0.64
C GLU A 4 -13.46 -17.08 0.35
N GLY A 5 -13.74 -18.39 0.41
CA GLY A 5 -13.00 -19.33 1.24
C GLY A 5 -11.52 -19.43 0.87
N MET A 6 -11.22 -19.45 -0.43
CA MET A 6 -9.85 -19.43 -0.95
C MET A 6 -9.12 -18.13 -0.58
N MET A 7 -9.76 -16.97 -0.76
CA MET A 7 -9.18 -15.67 -0.40
C MET A 7 -8.91 -15.59 1.11
N ASN A 8 -9.85 -16.05 1.94
CA ASN A 8 -9.67 -16.10 3.39
C ASN A 8 -8.53 -17.05 3.79
N HIS A 9 -8.39 -18.19 3.12
CA HIS A 9 -7.30 -19.13 3.38
C HIS A 9 -5.95 -18.52 3.01
N ALA A 10 -5.81 -17.93 1.82
CA ALA A 10 -4.60 -17.22 1.41
C ALA A 10 -4.24 -16.11 2.41
N GLY A 11 -5.23 -15.36 2.92
CA GLY A 11 -5.00 -14.35 3.97
C GLY A 11 -4.41 -14.93 5.27
N LYS A 12 -4.87 -16.11 5.71
CA LYS A 12 -4.32 -16.81 6.89
C LYS A 12 -2.89 -17.28 6.67
N GLU A 13 -2.57 -17.75 5.46
CA GLU A 13 -1.21 -18.16 5.11
C GLU A 13 -0.22 -16.99 5.16
N VAL A 14 -0.62 -15.81 4.68
CA VAL A 14 0.18 -14.58 4.80
C VAL A 14 0.41 -14.19 6.25
N GLN A 15 -0.61 -14.27 7.10
CA GLN A 15 -0.45 -14.01 8.55
C GLN A 15 0.58 -14.94 9.20
N GLN A 16 0.70 -16.17 8.69
CA GLN A 16 1.67 -17.17 9.14
C GLN A 16 3.01 -17.10 8.40
N GLN A 17 3.26 -16.01 7.66
CA GLN A 17 4.48 -15.77 6.86
C GLN A 17 4.70 -16.79 5.74
N ARG A 18 3.67 -17.55 5.34
CA ARG A 18 3.70 -18.51 4.24
C ARG A 18 3.18 -17.90 2.94
N VAL A 19 3.83 -16.82 2.50
CA VAL A 19 3.39 -16.02 1.35
C VAL A 19 3.41 -16.85 0.06
N ASP A 20 4.42 -17.69 -0.16
CA ASP A 20 4.50 -18.53 -1.38
C ASP A 20 3.36 -19.55 -1.46
N HIS A 21 2.91 -20.08 -0.31
CA HIS A 21 1.76 -20.96 -0.27
C HIS A 21 0.47 -20.20 -0.54
N ALA A 22 0.33 -18.99 0.01
CA ALA A 22 -0.78 -18.09 -0.30
C ALA A 22 -0.88 -17.79 -1.80
N ILE A 23 0.26 -17.55 -2.47
CA ILE A 23 0.33 -17.33 -3.92
C ILE A 23 -0.21 -18.56 -4.67
N ARG A 24 0.28 -19.77 -4.37
CA ARG A 24 -0.19 -21.00 -5.03
C ARG A 24 -1.69 -21.24 -4.85
N ILE A 25 -2.24 -20.95 -3.67
CA ILE A 25 -3.68 -21.04 -3.41
C ILE A 25 -4.46 -20.11 -4.35
N LEU A 26 -4.01 -18.85 -4.48
CA LEU A 26 -4.65 -17.87 -5.35
C LEU A 26 -4.49 -18.24 -6.83
N GLU A 27 -3.34 -18.76 -7.23
CA GLU A 27 -3.11 -19.24 -8.60
C GLU A 27 -4.06 -20.38 -8.97
N GLY A 28 -4.35 -21.28 -8.03
CA GLY A 28 -5.39 -22.31 -8.21
C GLY A 28 -6.78 -21.73 -8.52
N GLY A 29 -7.03 -20.48 -8.14
CA GLY A 29 -8.25 -19.73 -8.45
C GLY A 29 -8.40 -19.32 -9.91
N TYR A 30 -7.32 -19.22 -10.70
CA TYR A 30 -7.39 -18.77 -12.10
C TYR A 30 -8.26 -19.67 -12.96
N ARG A 31 -8.36 -20.97 -12.67
CA ARG A 31 -9.26 -21.89 -13.37
C ARG A 31 -10.73 -21.47 -13.30
N HIS A 32 -11.11 -20.75 -12.23
CA HIS A 32 -12.46 -20.23 -12.02
C HIS A 32 -12.64 -18.83 -12.61
N ALA A 33 -11.56 -18.14 -12.97
CA ALA A 33 -11.58 -16.75 -13.42
C ALA A 33 -12.27 -16.56 -14.79
N ARG A 34 -12.41 -17.63 -15.59
CA ARG A 34 -13.20 -17.60 -16.83
C ARG A 34 -14.71 -17.44 -16.57
N TRP A 35 -15.18 -17.90 -15.42
CA TRP A 35 -16.61 -18.01 -15.12
C TRP A 35 -17.09 -16.96 -14.12
N VAL A 36 -16.20 -16.48 -13.26
CA VAL A 36 -16.53 -15.48 -12.24
C VAL A 36 -16.09 -14.11 -12.73
N PHE A 37 -17.07 -13.23 -12.97
CA PHE A 37 -16.83 -11.86 -13.40
C PHE A 37 -15.87 -11.13 -12.46
N LEU A 38 -14.88 -10.43 -13.02
CA LEU A 38 -13.81 -9.68 -12.33
C LEU A 38 -12.87 -10.48 -11.42
N LEU A 39 -13.04 -11.80 -11.28
CA LEU A 39 -12.18 -12.61 -10.41
C LEU A 39 -10.72 -12.56 -10.85
N LYS A 40 -10.45 -12.59 -12.16
CA LYS A 40 -9.08 -12.52 -12.68
C LYS A 40 -8.35 -11.28 -12.16
N GLY A 41 -8.93 -10.10 -12.36
CA GLY A 41 -8.31 -8.85 -11.93
C GLY A 41 -8.19 -8.70 -10.41
N GLN A 42 -9.04 -9.40 -9.63
CA GLN A 42 -8.87 -9.48 -8.18
C GLN A 42 -7.70 -10.39 -7.79
N LEU A 43 -7.56 -11.54 -8.44
CA LEU A 43 -6.44 -12.47 -8.23
C LEU A 43 -5.11 -11.84 -8.65
N ASP A 44 -5.05 -11.25 -9.85
CA ASP A 44 -3.86 -10.55 -10.35
C ASP A 44 -3.42 -9.47 -9.34
N GLY A 45 -4.37 -8.68 -8.81
CA GLY A 45 -4.08 -7.66 -7.81
C GLY A 45 -3.52 -8.21 -6.50
N GLN A 46 -4.07 -9.31 -6.01
CA GLN A 46 -3.64 -9.91 -4.75
C GLN A 46 -2.28 -10.62 -4.87
N VAL A 47 -2.09 -11.41 -5.94
CA VAL A 47 -0.82 -12.09 -6.21
C VAL A 47 0.28 -11.07 -6.51
N GLY A 48 -0.01 -10.07 -7.35
CA GLY A 48 0.92 -8.98 -7.65
C GLY A 48 1.33 -8.21 -6.40
N ALA A 49 0.40 -7.95 -5.47
CA ALA A 49 0.72 -7.32 -4.19
C ALA A 49 1.66 -8.17 -3.33
N PHE A 50 1.52 -9.50 -3.35
CA PHE A 50 2.42 -10.40 -2.62
C PHE A 50 3.85 -10.38 -3.17
N HIS A 51 4.01 -10.50 -4.49
CA HIS A 51 5.33 -10.33 -5.12
C HIS A 51 5.93 -8.95 -4.79
N PHE A 52 5.12 -7.88 -4.85
CA PHE A 52 5.60 -6.54 -4.54
C PHE A 52 6.13 -6.42 -3.10
N MET A 53 5.41 -6.97 -2.12
CA MET A 53 5.84 -6.96 -0.71
C MET A 53 7.11 -7.79 -0.48
N GLN A 54 7.31 -8.86 -1.26
CA GLN A 54 8.55 -9.65 -1.29
C GLN A 54 9.69 -8.93 -2.04
N LYS A 55 9.41 -7.75 -2.62
CA LYS A 55 10.31 -6.95 -3.47
C LYS A 55 10.66 -7.62 -4.81
N ASP A 56 9.85 -8.58 -5.23
CA ASP A 56 9.90 -9.16 -6.56
C ASP A 56 9.10 -8.27 -7.53
N PHE A 57 9.67 -7.11 -7.86
CA PHE A 57 8.97 -6.08 -8.64
C PHE A 57 8.73 -6.50 -10.10
N GLU A 58 9.59 -7.34 -10.66
CA GLU A 58 9.49 -7.83 -12.03
C GLU A 58 8.28 -8.75 -12.20
N ALA A 59 8.08 -9.69 -11.27
CA ALA A 59 6.88 -10.52 -11.27
C ALA A 59 5.62 -9.73 -10.89
N ALA A 60 5.76 -8.77 -9.96
CA ALA A 60 4.62 -7.98 -9.50
C ALA A 60 4.02 -7.08 -10.58
N ARG A 61 4.84 -6.37 -11.36
CA ARG A 61 4.38 -5.32 -12.28
C ARG A 61 3.25 -5.77 -13.22
N PRO A 62 3.39 -6.82 -14.05
CA PRO A 62 2.35 -7.19 -15.01
C PRO A 62 1.04 -7.58 -14.31
N LEU A 63 1.12 -8.19 -13.12
CA LEU A 63 -0.05 -8.54 -12.32
C LEU A 63 -0.74 -7.30 -11.73
N LEU A 64 0.03 -6.34 -11.22
CA LEU A 64 -0.49 -5.08 -10.70
C LEU A 64 -1.13 -4.20 -11.81
N GLU A 65 -0.59 -4.24 -13.03
CA GLU A 65 -1.18 -3.60 -14.21
C GLU A 65 -2.54 -4.22 -14.57
N ALA A 66 -2.60 -5.55 -14.63
CA ALA A 66 -3.82 -6.31 -14.90
C ALA A 66 -4.86 -6.26 -13.77
N ALA A 67 -4.44 -5.86 -12.56
CA ALA A 67 -5.31 -5.79 -11.39
C ALA A 67 -6.55 -4.91 -11.63
N SER A 68 -7.66 -5.29 -11.00
CA SER A 68 -8.88 -4.48 -10.99
C SER A 68 -8.62 -3.08 -10.46
N GLY A 69 -9.21 -2.06 -11.09
CA GLY A 69 -9.12 -0.67 -10.62
C GLY A 69 -9.69 -0.45 -9.22
N ARG A 70 -10.54 -1.35 -8.73
CA ARG A 70 -11.09 -1.34 -7.37
C ARG A 70 -10.12 -1.88 -6.32
N HIS A 71 -9.06 -2.57 -6.73
CA HIS A 71 -8.03 -3.07 -5.82
C HIS A 71 -7.03 -1.95 -5.51
N TRP A 72 -7.41 -1.04 -4.63
CA TRP A 72 -6.66 0.19 -4.35
C TRP A 72 -5.21 -0.08 -3.90
N VAL A 73 -4.95 -1.14 -3.13
CA VAL A 73 -3.59 -1.48 -2.66
C VAL A 73 -2.67 -1.77 -3.85
N ALA A 74 -3.10 -2.67 -4.75
CA ALA A 74 -2.36 -3.01 -5.96
C ALA A 74 -2.08 -1.79 -6.84
N LYS A 75 -3.07 -0.89 -6.99
CA LYS A 75 -2.86 0.36 -7.75
C LYS A 75 -1.92 1.34 -7.03
N GLY A 76 -1.98 1.43 -5.70
CA GLY A 76 -1.00 2.19 -4.93
C GLY A 76 0.43 1.64 -5.07
N MET A 77 0.58 0.31 -5.09
CA MET A 77 1.87 -0.37 -5.33
C MET A 77 2.37 -0.12 -6.75
N LEU A 78 1.51 -0.22 -7.76
CA LEU A 78 1.86 0.10 -9.15
C LEU A 78 2.30 1.57 -9.30
N ALA A 79 1.59 2.50 -8.69
CA ALA A 79 2.00 3.90 -8.68
C ALA A 79 3.36 4.10 -8.00
N SER A 80 3.60 3.40 -6.88
CA SER A 80 4.87 3.43 -6.17
C SER A 80 6.02 2.87 -7.01
N TYR A 81 5.76 1.81 -7.79
CA TYR A 81 6.71 1.28 -8.77
C TYR A 81 7.08 2.37 -9.79
N TRP A 82 6.10 2.94 -10.50
CA TRP A 82 6.37 3.96 -11.52
C TRP A 82 7.11 5.18 -10.97
N PHE A 83 6.71 5.64 -9.78
CA PHE A 83 7.37 6.77 -9.12
C PHE A 83 8.84 6.50 -8.81
N ARG A 84 9.17 5.28 -8.34
CA ARG A 84 10.56 4.86 -8.08
C ARG A 84 11.39 4.70 -9.36
N HIS A 85 10.73 4.45 -10.49
CA HIS A 85 11.35 4.43 -11.82
C HIS A 85 11.35 5.81 -12.50
N HIS A 86 11.15 6.88 -11.72
CA HIS A 86 11.15 8.27 -12.20
C HIS A 86 10.05 8.61 -13.21
N ASP A 87 9.03 7.76 -13.37
CA ASP A 87 7.87 8.00 -14.23
C ASP A 87 6.69 8.51 -13.39
N SER A 88 6.77 9.80 -13.02
CA SER A 88 5.77 10.43 -12.16
C SER A 88 4.41 10.59 -12.84
N ASP A 89 4.40 10.77 -14.16
CA ASP A 89 3.17 10.94 -14.93
C ASP A 89 2.34 9.65 -14.95
N LYS A 90 2.99 8.49 -15.16
CA LYS A 90 2.30 7.20 -15.02
C LYS A 90 1.87 6.96 -13.58
N ALA A 91 2.70 7.28 -12.59
CA ALA A 91 2.33 7.12 -11.19
C ALA A 91 1.05 7.91 -10.84
N PHE A 92 0.97 9.18 -11.24
CA PHE A 92 -0.21 10.01 -11.01
C PHE A 92 -1.43 9.56 -11.81
N THR A 93 -1.24 9.14 -13.06
CA THR A 93 -2.33 8.56 -13.87
C THR A 93 -2.94 7.32 -13.20
N VAL A 94 -2.10 6.44 -12.64
CA VAL A 94 -2.57 5.27 -11.89
C VAL A 94 -3.33 5.69 -10.63
N LEU A 95 -2.81 6.66 -9.88
CA LEU A 95 -3.44 7.13 -8.64
C LEU A 95 -4.77 7.83 -8.89
N ASP A 96 -4.88 8.70 -9.90
CA ASP A 96 -6.13 9.39 -10.20
C ASP A 96 -7.23 8.40 -10.62
N ARG A 97 -6.89 7.37 -11.41
CA ARG A 97 -7.83 6.28 -11.75
C ARG A 97 -8.24 5.46 -10.53
N ALA A 98 -7.28 5.16 -9.64
CA ALA A 98 -7.54 4.43 -8.40
C ALA A 98 -8.46 5.24 -7.45
N ILE A 99 -8.19 6.54 -7.30
CA ILE A 99 -9.02 7.45 -6.50
C ILE A 99 -10.43 7.54 -7.09
N ALA A 100 -10.56 7.64 -8.41
CA ALA A 100 -11.87 7.66 -9.07
C ALA A 100 -12.69 6.39 -8.79
N SER A 101 -12.02 5.23 -8.73
CA SER A 101 -12.63 3.92 -8.46
C SER A 101 -12.89 3.65 -6.97
N SER A 102 -12.09 4.26 -6.09
CA SER A 102 -12.04 3.99 -4.65
C SER A 102 -11.94 5.29 -3.85
N LYS A 103 -12.89 6.21 -4.07
CA LYS A 103 -12.86 7.59 -3.53
C LYS A 103 -12.75 7.69 -2.01
N LYS A 104 -13.16 6.64 -1.28
CA LYS A 104 -13.14 6.58 0.19
C LYS A 104 -11.83 6.03 0.78
N GLU A 105 -10.84 5.73 -0.05
CA GLU A 105 -9.55 5.22 0.40
C GLU A 105 -8.57 6.36 0.70
N ALA A 106 -8.45 6.72 1.98
CA ALA A 106 -7.62 7.85 2.43
C ALA A 106 -6.14 7.70 2.04
N MET A 107 -5.62 6.46 2.05
CA MET A 107 -4.22 6.16 1.71
C MET A 107 -3.86 6.61 0.29
N LEU A 108 -4.78 6.53 -0.68
CA LEU A 108 -4.49 6.95 -2.06
C LEU A 108 -4.22 8.45 -2.16
N TYR A 109 -4.99 9.28 -1.45
CA TYR A 109 -4.73 10.72 -1.37
C TYR A 109 -3.41 11.02 -0.66
N GLY A 110 -3.13 10.29 0.43
CA GLY A 110 -1.85 10.40 1.15
C GLY A 110 -0.65 10.07 0.26
N LEU A 111 -0.73 8.96 -0.48
CA LEU A 111 0.31 8.50 -1.40
C LEU A 111 0.57 9.52 -2.51
N GLN A 112 -0.48 10.03 -3.15
CA GLN A 112 -0.37 11.06 -4.18
C GLN A 112 0.19 12.37 -3.63
N ALA A 113 -0.26 12.81 -2.45
CA ALA A 113 0.27 14.02 -1.80
C ALA A 113 1.75 13.86 -1.44
N TRP A 114 2.16 12.67 -0.96
CA TRP A 114 3.55 12.39 -0.64
C TRP A 114 4.46 12.43 -1.85
N MET A 115 4.05 11.82 -2.96
CA MET A 115 4.82 11.87 -4.21
C MET A 115 4.99 13.32 -4.70
N LYS A 116 3.94 14.13 -4.61
CA LYS A 116 4.01 15.56 -4.96
C LYS A 116 4.96 16.34 -4.06
N VAL A 117 4.96 16.10 -2.75
CA VAL A 117 5.96 16.71 -1.83
C VAL A 117 7.38 16.33 -2.23
N LYS A 118 7.62 15.06 -2.62
CA LYS A 118 8.96 14.62 -3.08
C LYS A 118 9.38 15.29 -4.38
N LEU A 119 8.43 15.65 -5.25
CA LEU A 119 8.67 16.48 -6.43
C LEU A 119 8.72 17.99 -6.14
N LYS A 120 8.73 18.39 -4.86
CA LYS A 120 8.69 19.79 -4.40
C LYS A 120 7.38 20.54 -4.76
N ASP A 121 6.38 19.84 -5.26
CA ASP A 121 5.02 20.37 -5.53
C ASP A 121 4.16 20.33 -4.26
N ARG A 122 4.47 21.23 -3.31
CA ARG A 122 3.70 21.30 -2.05
C ARG A 122 2.27 21.81 -2.26
N ASP A 123 2.05 22.64 -3.27
CA ASP A 123 0.73 23.19 -3.59
C ASP A 123 -0.20 22.13 -4.14
N GLY A 124 0.28 21.32 -5.09
CA GLY A 124 -0.45 20.16 -5.56
C GLY A 124 -0.69 19.14 -4.45
N ALA A 125 0.26 18.94 -3.53
CA ALA A 125 0.03 18.06 -2.37
C ALA A 125 -1.10 18.57 -1.47
N ARG A 126 -1.15 19.89 -1.20
CA ARG A 126 -2.26 20.52 -0.48
C ARG A 126 -3.59 20.35 -1.23
N ALA A 127 -3.60 20.56 -2.55
CA ALA A 127 -4.79 20.40 -3.37
C ALA A 127 -5.35 18.96 -3.31
N VAL A 128 -4.48 17.95 -3.37
CA VAL A 128 -4.86 16.53 -3.24
C VAL A 128 -5.48 16.24 -1.88
N LEU A 129 -4.88 16.70 -0.78
CA LEU A 129 -5.43 16.46 0.56
C LEU A 129 -6.74 17.24 0.79
N THR A 130 -6.87 18.45 0.25
CA THR A 130 -8.14 19.20 0.27
C THR A 130 -9.23 18.45 -0.48
N ARG A 131 -8.92 17.88 -1.65
CA ARG A 131 -9.84 17.00 -2.40
C ARG A 131 -10.24 15.78 -1.57
N GLY A 132 -9.28 15.13 -0.91
CA GLY A 132 -9.53 14.02 -0.01
C GLY A 132 -10.44 14.40 1.16
N LYS A 133 -10.20 15.55 1.80
CA LYS A 133 -11.00 16.05 2.93
C LYS A 133 -12.46 16.31 2.56
N LYS A 134 -12.74 16.76 1.33
CA LYS A 134 -14.12 16.93 0.85
C LYS A 134 -14.89 15.61 0.78
N VAL A 135 -14.21 14.51 0.49
CA VAL A 135 -14.82 13.16 0.40
C VAL A 135 -14.80 12.44 1.75
N LEU A 136 -13.78 12.69 2.55
CA LEU A 136 -13.48 12.02 3.82
C LEU A 136 -13.27 13.08 4.93
N PRO A 137 -14.31 13.83 5.32
CA PRO A 137 -14.18 14.97 6.23
C PRO A 137 -13.65 14.57 7.62
N ASP A 138 -14.03 13.39 8.11
CA ASP A 138 -13.69 12.90 9.45
C ASP A 138 -12.36 12.11 9.47
N ASN A 139 -11.64 12.04 8.35
CA ASN A 139 -10.38 11.32 8.31
C ASN A 139 -9.24 12.15 8.92
N ASN A 140 -8.87 11.80 10.16
CA ASN A 140 -7.80 12.46 10.91
C ASN A 140 -6.45 12.46 10.16
N ALA A 141 -6.11 11.39 9.43
CA ALA A 141 -4.84 11.32 8.72
C ALA A 141 -4.76 12.37 7.59
N ILE A 142 -5.85 12.57 6.84
CA ILE A 142 -5.92 13.62 5.81
C ILE A 142 -5.89 15.00 6.47
N THR A 143 -6.74 15.24 7.47
CA THR A 143 -6.89 16.55 8.11
C THR A 143 -5.59 17.00 8.78
N GLU A 144 -4.94 16.14 9.57
CA GLU A 144 -3.67 16.48 10.22
C GLU A 144 -2.57 16.75 9.18
N ASN A 145 -2.48 15.94 8.12
CA ASN A 145 -1.46 16.13 7.10
C ASN A 145 -1.65 17.41 6.29
N LEU A 146 -2.90 17.81 6.04
CA LEU A 146 -3.19 19.08 5.39
C LEU A 146 -2.71 20.27 6.24
N VAL A 147 -3.00 20.26 7.54
CA VAL A 147 -2.53 21.28 8.49
C VAL A 147 -0.99 21.32 8.55
N ARG A 148 -0.34 20.16 8.56
CA ARG A 148 1.13 20.08 8.51
C ARG A 148 1.69 20.75 7.26
N LEU A 149 1.12 20.47 6.09
CA LEU A 149 1.56 21.12 4.85
C LEU A 149 1.38 22.64 4.89
N GLN A 150 0.26 23.12 5.44
CA GLN A 150 -0.02 24.55 5.62
C GLN A 150 1.01 25.23 6.53
N ASN A 151 1.50 24.51 7.55
CA ASN A 151 2.53 24.98 8.48
C ASN A 151 3.97 24.73 7.97
N GLY A 152 4.16 24.40 6.70
CA GLY A 152 5.48 24.12 6.14
C GLY A 152 6.12 22.80 6.59
N GLN A 153 5.40 21.95 7.32
CA GLN A 153 5.90 20.68 7.84
C GLN A 153 5.71 19.54 6.84
N ASP A 154 6.52 18.49 6.95
CA ASP A 154 6.36 17.29 6.14
C ASP A 154 5.19 16.42 6.58
N LEU A 155 4.68 15.64 5.63
CA LEU A 155 3.63 14.66 5.83
C LEU A 155 4.08 13.60 6.84
N LYS A 156 3.14 13.17 7.68
CA LYS A 156 3.29 12.07 8.62
C LYS A 156 2.52 10.86 8.09
N MET A 157 3.15 10.13 7.17
CA MET A 157 2.50 9.03 6.46
C MET A 157 2.07 7.87 7.37
N MET A 158 2.76 7.70 8.51
CA MET A 158 2.36 6.76 9.57
C MET A 158 0.93 6.94 10.09
N LYS A 159 0.32 8.12 9.91
CA LYS A 159 -1.07 8.36 10.29
C LYS A 159 -2.08 7.62 9.41
N PHE A 160 -1.69 7.24 8.19
CA PHE A 160 -2.50 6.40 7.32
C PHE A 160 -2.40 4.90 7.67
N GLY A 161 -1.60 4.52 8.66
CA GLY A 161 -1.47 3.15 9.16
C GLY A 161 -0.29 2.39 8.57
N GLU A 162 -0.18 1.12 8.97
CA GLU A 162 0.98 0.26 8.66
C GLU A 162 1.09 -0.11 7.19
N ALA A 163 -0.03 -0.07 6.45
CA ALA A 163 -0.08 -0.31 5.01
C ALA A 163 0.86 0.64 4.23
N TRP A 164 1.21 1.81 4.78
CA TRP A 164 2.19 2.72 4.18
C TRP A 164 3.53 2.01 3.84
N TRP A 165 3.98 1.12 4.73
CA TRP A 165 5.28 0.45 4.57
C TRP A 165 5.31 -0.56 3.42
N GLN A 166 4.14 -1.07 3.02
CA GLN A 166 4.00 -2.03 1.93
C GLN A 166 4.31 -1.40 0.57
N PHE A 167 4.25 -0.07 0.45
CA PHE A 167 4.56 0.65 -0.78
C PHE A 167 6.06 0.86 -1.03
N HIS A 168 6.91 0.54 -0.05
CA HIS A 168 8.37 0.62 -0.17
C HIS A 168 8.92 1.98 -0.64
N LEU A 169 8.23 3.07 -0.30
CA LEU A 169 8.63 4.45 -0.62
C LEU A 169 9.48 5.10 0.48
N GLU A 170 9.29 4.68 1.72
CA GLU A 170 10.09 5.09 2.87
C GLU A 170 10.55 3.86 3.66
N LYS A 171 11.71 3.96 4.30
CA LYS A 171 12.16 2.96 5.28
C LYS A 171 11.68 3.38 6.67
N PRO A 172 11.09 2.50 7.48
CA PRO A 172 10.73 2.83 8.85
C PRO A 172 11.98 3.15 9.65
N SER A 173 11.96 4.29 10.36
CA SER A 173 13.03 4.63 11.30
C SER A 173 13.16 3.53 12.38
N GLN A 174 14.35 3.35 12.96
CA GLN A 174 14.57 2.38 14.05
C GLN A 174 13.58 2.58 15.21
N ARG A 175 13.26 3.84 15.53
CA ARG A 175 12.25 4.20 16.53
C ARG A 175 10.83 3.79 16.12
N SER A 176 10.50 3.88 14.84
CA SER A 176 9.22 3.41 14.29
C SER A 176 9.13 1.89 14.33
N LEU A 177 10.20 1.19 13.94
CA LEU A 177 10.31 -0.27 14.02
C LEU A 177 10.15 -0.79 15.46
N MET A 178 10.80 -0.14 16.44
CA MET A 178 10.64 -0.48 17.85
C MET A 178 9.21 -0.29 18.35
N LYS A 179 8.50 0.77 17.92
CA LYS A 179 7.09 0.97 18.27
C LYS A 179 6.15 -0.05 17.61
N LEU A 180 6.43 -0.45 16.37
CA LEU A 180 5.70 -1.51 15.67
C LEU A 180 5.89 -2.86 16.38
N ALA A 181 7.14 -3.22 16.68
CA ALA A 181 7.50 -4.45 17.41
C ALA A 181 6.87 -4.51 18.81
N ALA A 182 6.84 -3.37 19.53
CA ALA A 182 6.20 -3.28 20.84
C ALA A 182 4.68 -3.45 20.77
N LYS A 183 4.04 -2.98 19.70
CA LYS A 183 2.59 -3.16 19.48
C LYS A 183 2.21 -4.56 19.03
N SER A 184 3.08 -5.26 18.29
CA SER A 184 2.82 -6.61 17.77
C SER A 184 3.23 -7.73 18.74
N GLY A 185 3.75 -7.40 19.93
CA GLY A 185 4.20 -8.39 20.91
C GLY A 185 5.49 -9.15 20.52
N LEU A 186 6.05 -8.87 19.34
CA LEU A 186 7.32 -9.45 18.90
C LEU A 186 8.48 -8.66 19.49
N ARG A 187 9.07 -9.19 20.57
CA ARG A 187 10.37 -8.70 21.05
C ARG A 187 11.39 -8.80 19.91
N PRO A 188 12.14 -7.74 19.59
CA PRO A 188 13.24 -7.85 18.64
C PRO A 188 14.30 -8.81 19.22
N LYS A 189 14.45 -9.99 18.59
CA LYS A 189 15.61 -10.86 18.84
C LYS A 189 16.85 -10.15 18.32
N GLY A 190 17.63 -9.56 19.22
CA GLY A 190 18.92 -8.97 18.84
C GLY A 190 19.35 -7.77 19.68
N ALA A 191 19.31 -7.88 21.00
CA ALA A 191 20.19 -7.09 21.85
C ALA A 191 21.05 -8.08 22.63
N LYS A 192 22.22 -8.43 22.10
CA LYS A 192 23.26 -9.09 22.90
C LYS A 192 23.50 -8.17 24.10
N LYS A 193 23.18 -8.65 25.30
CA LYS A 193 23.66 -8.04 26.55
C LYS A 193 25.18 -8.08 26.50
N SER A 194 25.81 -6.94 26.26
CA SER A 194 27.22 -6.73 26.60
C SER A 194 27.30 -6.76 28.12
N MET A 195 27.63 -7.93 28.69
CA MET A 195 28.16 -7.98 30.05
C MET A 195 29.62 -7.52 29.98
N TYR A 196 29.85 -6.29 30.41
CA TYR A 196 31.14 -5.86 30.93
C TYR A 196 30.88 -4.82 32.03
N ARG A 197 30.76 -5.30 33.26
CA ARG A 197 31.61 -5.00 34.43
C ARG A 197 30.88 -5.46 35.68
#